data_AF-A0A838KTK3-F1
#
_entry.id   AF-A0A838KTK3-F1
#
_cell.length_a   1.000
_cell.length_b   1.000
_cell.length_c   1.000
_cell.angle_alpha   90.00
_cell.angle_beta   90.00
_cell.angle_gamma   90.00
#
_symmetry.space_group_name_H-M   'P 1'
#
loop_
_entity.id
_entity.type
_entity.pdbx_description
1 polymer ?
#
loop_
_entity_poly.entity_id
_entity_poly.type
_entity_poly.pdbx_seq_one_letter_code
_entity_poly.pdbx_strand_id
1 'polypeptide(L)'
;PRVVEVVVPRSRRAARRIESRWHDLQVGDRIPDWGPGAPTFEVLEIERPGHLLYWSERPRSDRGGRARPPLRLTWALVLEPRGDASRLHLRLRLDLGHPAGPVAAYGGGLIDWLTVRLLGVGLNERLGAHRDRRHSQ
;
A
#
# COMPACT_ATOMS: atom_id res chain seq x y z
N PRO A 1 5.10 -8.22 9.08
CA PRO A 1 5.31 -9.48 9.85
C PRO A 1 5.83 -9.19 11.25
N ARG A 2 5.44 -10.01 12.24
CA ARG A 2 5.83 -9.81 13.67
C ARG A 2 7.34 -9.64 13.87
N VAL A 3 8.14 -10.41 13.15
CA VAL A 3 9.62 -10.42 13.28
C VAL A 3 10.26 -9.09 12.88
N VAL A 4 9.65 -8.37 11.92
CA VAL A 4 10.18 -7.08 11.42
C VAL A 4 9.81 -5.92 12.35
N GLU A 5 8.77 -6.04 13.19
CA GLU A 5 8.34 -4.94 14.06
C GLU A 5 9.24 -4.67 15.25
N VAL A 6 10.10 -5.62 15.61
CA VAL A 6 11.04 -5.47 16.72
C VAL A 6 11.97 -4.28 16.46
N VAL A 7 12.30 -4.02 15.19
CA VAL A 7 13.15 -2.90 14.76
C VAL A 7 12.36 -1.68 14.27
N VAL A 8 11.03 -1.71 14.29
CA VAL A 8 10.17 -0.60 13.81
C VAL A 8 9.59 0.16 15.01
N PRO A 9 9.78 1.49 15.09
CA PRO A 9 9.19 2.34 16.13
C PRO A 9 7.69 2.12 16.27
N ARG A 10 7.15 2.14 17.50
CA ARG A 10 5.73 1.87 17.76
C ARG A 10 4.77 2.72 16.91
N SER A 11 5.11 3.98 16.67
CA SER A 11 4.35 4.92 15.84
C SER A 11 4.33 4.60 14.35
N ARG A 12 5.18 3.66 13.90
CA ARG A 12 5.31 3.21 12.50
C ARG A 12 5.01 1.73 12.32
N ARG A 13 4.51 1.05 13.36
CA ARG A 13 4.11 -0.36 13.28
C ARG A 13 2.86 -0.51 12.43
N ALA A 14 2.73 -1.66 11.79
CA ALA A 14 1.63 -1.92 10.88
C ALA A 14 0.32 -2.14 11.65
N ALA A 15 -0.82 -1.84 11.03
CA ALA A 15 -2.12 -2.20 11.58
C ALA A 15 -2.18 -3.71 11.87
N ARG A 16 -2.71 -4.05 13.05
CA ARG A 16 -2.76 -5.42 13.60
C ARG A 16 -4.12 -6.07 13.43
N ARG A 17 -5.11 -5.30 12.98
CA ARG A 17 -6.48 -5.71 12.74
C ARG A 17 -6.90 -5.17 11.39
N ILE A 18 -7.86 -5.84 10.78
CA ILE A 18 -8.59 -5.29 9.65
C ILE A 18 -9.51 -4.20 10.22
N GLU A 19 -9.42 -2.98 9.69
CA GLU A 19 -10.18 -1.84 10.17
C GLU A 19 -11.47 -1.68 9.36
N SER A 20 -12.61 -1.96 9.98
CA SER A 20 -13.91 -1.98 9.32
C SER A 20 -14.30 -0.65 8.69
N ARG A 21 -13.79 0.48 9.21
CA ARG A 21 -14.05 1.83 8.68
C ARG A 21 -13.63 2.02 7.22
N TRP A 22 -12.78 1.15 6.68
CA TRP A 22 -12.31 1.21 5.29
C TRP A 22 -12.98 0.16 4.39
N HIS A 23 -14.01 -0.56 4.85
CA HIS A 23 -14.69 -1.57 4.04
C HIS A 23 -15.70 -0.97 3.05
N ASP A 24 -16.28 0.17 3.42
CA ASP A 24 -17.39 0.79 2.70
C ASP A 24 -16.93 1.95 1.80
N LEU A 25 -15.66 1.92 1.36
CA LEU A 25 -15.06 2.95 0.50
C LEU A 25 -15.83 3.15 -0.81
N GLN A 26 -16.02 4.40 -1.19
CA GLN A 26 -16.62 4.81 -2.45
C GLN A 26 -15.57 5.45 -3.35
N VAL A 27 -15.86 5.48 -4.66
CA VAL A 27 -15.07 6.26 -5.60
C VAL A 27 -15.11 7.74 -5.18
N GLY A 28 -13.95 8.39 -5.19
CA GLY A 28 -13.75 9.76 -4.72
C GLY A 28 -13.40 9.87 -3.24
N ASP A 29 -13.53 8.80 -2.45
CA ASP A 29 -13.12 8.84 -1.04
C ASP A 29 -11.62 9.10 -0.91
N ARG A 30 -11.27 9.95 0.06
CA ARG A 30 -9.87 10.25 0.41
C ARG A 30 -9.54 9.66 1.77
N ILE A 31 -8.53 8.80 1.81
CA ILE A 31 -8.06 8.14 3.03
C ILE A 31 -6.63 8.55 3.36
N PRO A 32 -6.25 8.57 4.66
CA PRO A 32 -4.86 8.84 5.04
C PRO A 32 -3.91 7.82 4.42
N ASP A 33 -2.82 8.32 3.86
CA ASP A 33 -1.69 7.54 3.35
C ASP A 33 -0.50 7.69 4.30
N TRP A 34 0.43 6.74 4.22
CA TRP A 34 1.65 6.74 4.97
C TRP A 34 2.71 7.62 4.30
N GLY A 35 3.27 8.56 5.06
CA GLY A 35 4.41 9.35 4.63
C GLY A 35 4.48 10.72 5.32
N PRO A 36 5.58 11.46 5.12
CA PRO A 36 5.69 12.85 5.55
C PRO A 36 4.66 13.73 4.81
N GLY A 37 4.15 14.76 5.48
CA GLY A 37 3.24 15.73 4.87
C GLY A 37 1.76 15.32 4.82
N ALA A 38 1.36 14.30 5.60
CA ALA A 38 -0.01 13.79 5.67
C ALA A 38 -0.62 13.49 4.28
N PRO A 39 0.03 12.64 3.46
CA PRO A 39 -0.48 12.32 2.14
C PRO A 39 -1.83 11.61 2.24
N THR A 40 -2.59 11.63 1.16
CA THR A 40 -3.86 10.90 1.04
C THR A 40 -3.83 9.97 -0.17
N PHE A 41 -4.55 8.87 -0.08
CA PHE A 41 -5.02 8.12 -1.24
C PHE A 41 -6.42 8.59 -1.62
N GLU A 42 -6.66 8.76 -2.90
CA GLU A 42 -7.99 8.92 -3.48
C GLU A 42 -8.40 7.61 -4.16
N VAL A 43 -9.61 7.13 -3.89
CA VAL A 43 -10.19 5.98 -4.57
C VAL A 43 -10.61 6.42 -5.97
N LEU A 44 -9.87 6.01 -6.99
CA LEU A 44 -10.24 6.29 -8.39
C LEU A 44 -11.24 5.28 -8.94
N GLU A 45 -11.13 4.02 -8.52
CA GLU A 45 -12.00 2.95 -8.99
C GLU A 45 -12.13 1.86 -7.94
N ILE A 46 -13.33 1.27 -7.82
CA ILE A 46 -13.58 0.11 -6.98
C ILE A 46 -14.61 -0.80 -7.64
N GLU A 47 -14.22 -2.06 -7.88
CA GLU A 47 -15.12 -3.12 -8.31
C GLU A 47 -15.00 -4.25 -7.28
N ARG A 48 -16.02 -4.40 -6.42
CA ARG A 48 -15.96 -5.37 -5.34
C ARG A 48 -16.27 -6.78 -5.85
N PRO A 49 -15.56 -7.83 -5.39
CA PRO A 49 -14.40 -7.82 -4.48
C PRO A 49 -13.04 -7.82 -5.22
N GLY A 50 -13.02 -7.55 -6.53
CA GLY A 50 -11.93 -7.89 -7.43
C GLY A 50 -10.91 -6.79 -7.70
N HIS A 51 -11.28 -5.52 -7.64
CA HIS A 51 -10.43 -4.43 -8.12
C HIS A 51 -10.54 -3.18 -7.24
N LEU A 52 -9.39 -2.55 -7.02
CA LEU A 52 -9.27 -1.28 -6.31
C LEU A 52 -8.11 -0.47 -6.88
N LEU A 53 -8.39 0.76 -7.30
CA LEU A 53 -7.43 1.70 -7.86
C LEU A 53 -7.33 2.93 -6.95
N TYR A 54 -6.12 3.22 -6.50
CA TYR A 54 -5.80 4.42 -5.75
C TYR A 54 -4.87 5.34 -6.53
N TRP A 55 -5.06 6.64 -6.33
CA TRP A 55 -4.11 7.67 -6.71
C TRP A 55 -3.61 8.44 -5.49
N SER A 56 -2.38 8.94 -5.55
CA SER A 56 -1.83 9.82 -4.54
C SER A 56 -0.81 10.78 -5.17
N GLU A 57 -0.82 12.02 -4.69
CA GLU A 57 0.24 12.99 -4.92
C GLU A 57 0.87 13.35 -3.58
N ARG A 58 2.19 13.24 -3.50
CA ARG A 58 2.95 13.45 -2.27
C ARG A 58 3.95 14.58 -2.45
N PRO A 59 3.93 15.61 -1.58
CA PRO A 59 4.95 16.63 -1.60
C PRO A 59 6.31 16.01 -1.26
N ARG A 60 7.38 16.55 -1.86
CA ARG A 60 8.75 16.11 -1.58
C ARG A 60 9.54 17.25 -0.95
N SER A 61 10.32 16.92 0.06
CA SER A 61 11.26 17.88 0.64
C SER A 61 12.33 18.25 -0.38
N ASP A 62 12.71 19.52 -0.33
CA ASP A 62 13.82 20.07 -1.11
C ASP A 62 15.11 19.31 -0.82
N ARG A 63 15.98 19.21 -1.83
CA ARG A 63 17.29 18.58 -1.68
C ARG A 63 18.37 19.51 -2.19
N GLY A 64 19.22 20.00 -1.30
CA GLY A 64 20.28 20.94 -1.63
C GLY A 64 19.76 22.27 -2.17
N GLY A 65 18.66 22.79 -1.58
CA GLY A 65 18.04 24.06 -1.99
C GLY A 65 17.27 24.02 -3.31
N ARG A 66 17.10 22.83 -3.93
CA ARG A 66 16.29 22.67 -5.15
C ARG A 66 14.94 22.08 -4.80
N ALA A 67 13.89 22.81 -5.19
CA ALA A 67 12.52 22.33 -5.19
C ALA A 67 12.42 21.05 -6.03
N ARG A 68 11.72 20.05 -5.50
CA ARG A 68 11.45 18.80 -6.22
C ARG A 68 9.99 18.74 -6.62
N PRO A 69 9.68 18.28 -7.84
CA PRO A 69 8.29 18.01 -8.20
C PRO A 69 7.69 16.97 -7.25
N PRO A 70 6.37 17.01 -7.03
CA PRO A 70 5.69 16.05 -6.18
C PRO A 70 5.85 14.63 -6.75
N LEU A 71 5.85 13.65 -5.87
CA LEU A 71 5.77 12.24 -6.25
C LEU A 71 4.30 11.92 -6.52
N ARG A 72 3.97 11.57 -7.76
CA ARG A 72 2.65 11.05 -8.11
C ARG A 72 2.71 9.54 -8.22
N LEU A 73 1.66 8.88 -7.76
CA LEU A 73 1.62 7.44 -7.81
C LEU A 73 0.21 6.89 -7.98
N THR A 74 0.15 5.69 -8.54
CA THR A 74 -1.08 4.93 -8.71
C THR A 74 -0.84 3.51 -8.22
N TRP A 75 -1.74 3.02 -7.38
CA TRP A 75 -1.77 1.63 -6.94
C TRP A 75 -2.98 0.94 -7.53
N ALA A 76 -2.76 -0.11 -8.31
CA ALA A 76 -3.82 -1.03 -8.70
C ALA A 76 -3.68 -2.33 -7.89
N LEU A 77 -4.75 -2.72 -7.22
CA LEU A 77 -4.90 -3.96 -6.49
C LEU A 77 -5.95 -4.79 -7.20
N VAL A 78 -5.56 -5.91 -7.80
CA VAL A 78 -6.47 -6.82 -8.50
C VAL A 78 -6.42 -8.19 -7.82
N LEU A 79 -7.57 -8.66 -7.37
CA LEU A 79 -7.73 -9.94 -6.71
C LEU A 79 -8.22 -10.97 -7.74
N GLU A 80 -7.43 -12.02 -7.93
CA GLU A 80 -7.77 -13.16 -8.77
C GLU A 80 -8.12 -14.36 -7.87
N PRO A 81 -9.36 -14.89 -7.93
CA PRO A 81 -9.74 -16.09 -7.19
C PRO A 81 -8.90 -17.31 -7.60
N ARG A 82 -8.49 -18.12 -6.62
CA ARG A 82 -7.73 -19.37 -6.81
C ARG A 82 -8.21 -20.45 -5.84
N GLY A 83 -9.38 -21.03 -6.13
CA GLY A 83 -10.05 -21.97 -5.23
C GLY A 83 -10.33 -21.31 -3.86
N ASP A 84 -9.84 -21.92 -2.79
CA ASP A 84 -9.97 -21.39 -1.41
C ASP A 84 -8.97 -20.26 -1.08
N ALA A 85 -8.13 -19.90 -2.04
CA ALA A 85 -7.15 -18.83 -1.95
C ALA A 85 -7.44 -17.73 -2.96
N SER A 86 -6.65 -16.66 -2.89
CA SER A 86 -6.67 -15.60 -3.89
C SER A 86 -5.25 -15.14 -4.19
N ARG A 87 -5.03 -14.75 -5.43
CA ARG A 87 -3.80 -14.12 -5.87
C ARG A 87 -4.04 -12.62 -5.98
N LEU A 88 -3.27 -11.84 -5.22
CA LEU A 88 -3.29 -10.39 -5.32
C LEU A 88 -2.22 -9.93 -6.31
N HIS A 89 -2.65 -9.33 -7.41
CA HIS A 89 -1.78 -8.59 -8.32
C HIS A 89 -1.70 -7.14 -7.83
N LEU A 90 -0.49 -6.71 -7.50
CA LEU A 90 -0.21 -5.36 -7.03
C LEU A 90 0.63 -4.65 -8.08
N ARG A 91 0.12 -3.54 -8.61
CA ARG A 91 0.86 -2.71 -9.58
C ARG A 91 1.00 -1.30 -9.06
N LEU A 92 2.23 -0.90 -8.81
CA LEU A 92 2.60 0.47 -8.48
C LEU A 92 3.14 1.17 -9.73
N ARG A 93 2.58 2.33 -10.06
CA ARG A 93 3.17 3.27 -11.03
C ARG A 93 3.61 4.51 -10.29
N LEU A 94 4.83 4.97 -10.57
CA LEU A 94 5.42 6.16 -9.95
C LEU A 94 5.79 7.15 -11.05
N ASP A 95 5.39 8.40 -10.87
CA ASP A 95 5.89 9.54 -11.61
C ASP A 95 6.69 10.42 -10.65
N LEU A 96 8.01 10.47 -10.90
CA LEU A 96 8.96 11.24 -10.09
C LEU A 96 9.03 12.72 -10.52
N GLY A 97 8.30 13.11 -11.57
CA GLY A 97 8.40 14.43 -12.21
C GLY A 97 9.73 14.68 -12.93
N HIS A 98 10.59 13.66 -13.02
CA HIS A 98 11.85 13.69 -13.75
C HIS A 98 12.24 12.28 -14.19
N PRO A 99 13.09 12.11 -15.23
CA PRO A 99 13.57 10.79 -15.64
C PRO A 99 14.23 10.06 -14.48
N ALA A 100 13.82 8.83 -14.23
CA ALA A 100 14.48 7.96 -13.27
C ALA A 100 15.77 7.43 -13.91
N GLY A 101 16.92 7.67 -13.28
CA GLY A 101 18.19 7.09 -13.75
C GLY A 101 18.20 5.56 -13.62
N PRO A 102 19.11 4.86 -14.33
CA PRO A 102 19.13 3.40 -14.41
C PRO A 102 19.22 2.71 -13.04
N VAL A 103 19.94 3.28 -12.08
CA VAL A 103 20.04 2.76 -10.70
C VAL A 103 18.69 2.75 -9.97
N ALA A 104 17.82 3.75 -10.22
CA ALA A 104 16.49 3.79 -9.63
C ALA A 104 15.56 2.74 -10.25
N ALA A 105 15.74 2.42 -11.54
CA ALA A 105 14.96 1.37 -12.21
C ALA A 105 15.29 -0.03 -11.67
N TYR A 106 16.57 -0.36 -11.48
CA TYR A 106 16.99 -1.67 -10.99
C TYR A 106 16.85 -1.82 -9.46
N GLY A 107 17.20 -0.77 -8.69
CA GLY A 107 17.05 -0.78 -7.23
C GLY A 107 15.59 -0.73 -6.77
N GLY A 108 14.72 -0.08 -7.55
CA GLY A 108 13.30 0.00 -7.28
C GLY A 108 12.61 -1.37 -7.29
N GLY A 109 12.93 -2.23 -8.27
CA GLY A 109 12.28 -3.55 -8.41
C GLY A 109 12.55 -4.51 -7.24
N LEU A 110 13.77 -4.54 -6.70
CA LEU A 110 14.11 -5.41 -5.57
C LEU A 110 13.46 -4.93 -4.25
N ILE A 111 13.47 -3.61 -4.01
CA ILE A 111 12.85 -3.01 -2.84
C ILE A 111 11.32 -3.17 -2.91
N ASP A 112 10.74 -2.99 -4.10
CA ASP A 112 9.31 -3.20 -4.33
C ASP A 112 8.92 -4.66 -4.05
N TRP A 113 9.62 -5.63 -4.65
CA TRP A 113 9.36 -7.06 -4.40
C TRP A 113 9.40 -7.43 -2.91
N LEU A 114 10.42 -6.95 -2.19
CA LEU A 114 10.52 -7.17 -0.75
C LEU A 114 9.35 -6.53 0.01
N THR A 115 8.97 -5.31 -0.36
CA THR A 115 7.86 -4.58 0.26
C THR A 115 6.53 -5.31 0.03
N VAL A 116 6.24 -5.70 -1.21
CA VAL A 116 5.03 -6.46 -1.57
C VAL A 116 4.97 -7.78 -0.81
N ARG A 117 6.09 -8.50 -0.72
CA ARG A 117 6.17 -9.78 0.02
C ARG A 117 5.87 -9.58 1.51
N LEU A 118 6.43 -8.56 2.15
CA LEU A 118 6.18 -8.25 3.56
C LEU A 118 4.73 -7.84 3.83
N LEU A 119 4.13 -7.08 2.91
CA LEU A 119 2.71 -6.71 2.96
C LEU A 119 1.81 -7.95 2.87
N GLY A 120 2.10 -8.85 1.93
CA GLY A 120 1.37 -10.10 1.74
C GLY A 120 1.42 -11.02 2.98
N VAL A 121 2.61 -11.21 3.56
CA VAL A 121 2.75 -11.97 4.82
C VAL A 121 1.96 -11.33 5.96
N GLY A 122 2.06 -10.01 6.12
CA GLY A 122 1.30 -9.29 7.14
C GLY A 122 -0.22 -9.36 6.93
N LEU A 123 -0.69 -9.36 5.68
CA LEU A 123 -2.10 -9.51 5.35
C LEU A 123 -2.59 -10.92 5.70
N ASN A 124 -1.85 -11.97 5.34
CA ASN A 124 -2.18 -13.35 5.68
C ASN A 124 -2.26 -13.57 7.20
N GLU A 125 -1.32 -13.01 7.98
CA GLU A 125 -1.36 -13.03 9.46
C GLU A 125 -2.69 -12.43 9.99
N ARG A 126 -3.17 -11.32 9.40
CA ARG A 126 -4.41 -10.66 9.83
C ARG A 126 -5.67 -11.40 9.38
N LEU A 127 -5.66 -11.99 8.18
CA LEU A 127 -6.78 -12.77 7.66
C LEU A 127 -7.01 -14.04 8.49
N GLY A 128 -5.94 -14.75 8.88
CA GLY A 128 -6.03 -15.88 9.81
C GLY A 128 -6.67 -15.46 11.14
N ALA A 129 -6.13 -14.41 11.76
CA ALA A 129 -6.67 -13.89 13.01
C ALA A 129 -8.12 -13.36 12.92
N HIS A 130 -8.57 -12.92 11.73
CA HIS A 130 -9.96 -12.51 11.51
C HIS A 130 -10.90 -13.71 11.34
N ARG A 131 -10.46 -14.77 10.63
CA ARG A 131 -11.21 -16.03 10.47
C ARG A 131 -11.47 -16.71 11.81
N ASP A 132 -10.44 -16.82 12.65
CA ASP A 132 -10.52 -17.46 13.98
C ASP A 132 -11.56 -16.77 14.88
N ARG A 133 -11.65 -15.43 14.80
CA ARG A 133 -12.62 -14.65 15.58
C ARG A 133 -14.06 -14.80 15.08
N ARG A 134 -14.27 -14.95 13.77
CA ARG A 134 -15.61 -15.21 13.22
C ARG A 134 -16.15 -16.59 13.58
N HIS A 135 -15.27 -17.57 13.86
CA HIS A 135 -15.67 -18.93 14.28
C HIS A 135 -15.89 -19.05 15.80
N SER A 136 -15.53 -18.02 16.57
CA SER A 136 -15.67 -17.99 18.03
C SER A 136 -16.88 -17.15 18.50
N GLN A 137 -17.71 -16.67 17.57
CA GLN A 137 -18.97 -15.97 17.80
C GLN A 137 -20.12 -16.82 17.26
#